data_AF-A0A2Y9PXR7-F1
#
_entry.id   AF-A0A2Y9PXR7-F1
#
_cell.length_a   1.000
_cell.length_b   1.000
_cell.length_c   1.000
_cell.angle_alpha   90.00
_cell.angle_beta   90.00
_cell.angle_gamma   90.00
#
_symmetry.space_group_name_H-M   'P 1'
#
loop_
_entity.id
_entity.type
_entity.pdbx_description
1 polymer ?
#
loop_
_entity_poly.entity_id
_entity_poly.type
_entity_poly.pdbx_seq_one_letter_code
_entity_poly.pdbx_strand_id
1 'polypeptide(L)'
;MARGPDDTWRWATLVVLAALSTAVTATTSPGVVARITQKGLDYACQQGVATLQKELEKVTIPTFSGSFKMKYLGKGKYSFYSLVIREFKLPNSQIRPLPGQDLDLSIKDASIKISGKWKARKNFIKVSGNFDLSVEGISILAGLKLGYVPTSGHPTVTCSSCSSHINSVRVRISRSSLGWLIQLFRKKIESSLRNSMNRKICKVVTSTVSSKLQPYFQTLPVTTKIDNVAGIDYSLVAPPKATADNLDVLLKGEFFRLAHRGPPPFAPPALTLPNDHNRMVYLGISEYLFNTAGLVYQEAGVLNFTLSDDTLPKESKFLLTTKSFGTLLPQVAKMFPDMKMQLLIWASSPPNIAVCPTGLHLTFALDTQAVAVLPDSSLAPLFLLEMGLRLEPLSYCF
;
A
#
# COMPACT_ATOMS: atom_id res chain seq x y z
N MET A 1 0.34 64.86 29.56
CA MET A 1 0.31 63.39 29.68
C MET A 1 0.31 62.81 28.27
N ALA A 2 1.48 62.36 27.82
CA ALA A 2 1.68 61.81 26.48
C ALA A 2 1.11 60.39 26.40
N ARG A 3 0.18 60.14 25.47
CA ARG A 3 -0.21 58.78 25.07
C ARG A 3 0.86 58.28 24.10
N GLY A 4 1.68 57.35 24.55
CA GLY A 4 2.73 56.72 23.76
C GLY A 4 2.17 55.79 22.67
N PRO A 5 2.84 55.65 21.52
CA PRO A 5 2.40 54.81 20.38
C PRO A 5 2.81 53.34 20.51
N ASP A 6 2.98 52.81 21.72
CA ASP A 6 3.58 51.48 21.96
C ASP A 6 2.58 50.32 22.04
N ASP A 7 1.27 50.59 22.09
CA ASP A 7 0.27 49.54 22.28
C ASP A 7 -0.06 48.81 20.96
N THR A 8 -0.14 49.54 19.85
CA THR A 8 -0.53 48.99 18.54
C THR A 8 0.40 47.90 18.02
N TRP A 9 1.69 47.96 18.33
CA TRP A 9 2.67 46.93 17.94
C TRP A 9 2.54 45.63 18.75
N ARG A 10 2.11 45.70 20.01
CA ARG A 10 1.86 44.50 20.85
C ARG A 10 0.59 43.76 20.43
N TRP A 11 -0.45 44.50 20.04
CA TRP A 11 -1.67 43.89 19.49
C TRP A 11 -1.44 43.28 18.11
N ALA A 12 -0.66 43.95 17.24
CA ALA A 12 -0.32 43.41 15.92
C ALA A 12 0.53 42.13 16.01
N THR A 13 1.49 42.06 16.93
CA THR A 13 2.30 40.85 17.14
C THR A 13 1.50 39.70 17.73
N LEU A 14 0.56 39.96 18.65
CA LEU A 14 -0.35 38.93 19.19
C LEU A 14 -1.33 38.40 18.13
N VAL A 15 -1.85 39.25 17.24
CA VAL A 15 -2.71 38.81 16.13
C VAL A 15 -1.93 38.00 15.10
N VAL A 16 -0.68 38.38 14.79
CA VAL A 16 0.19 37.60 13.90
C VAL A 16 0.60 36.25 14.53
N LEU A 17 0.88 36.20 15.83
CA LEU A 17 1.15 34.95 16.55
C LEU A 17 -0.10 34.05 16.68
N ALA A 18 -1.30 34.63 16.81
CA ALA A 18 -2.56 33.89 16.80
C ALA A 18 -2.92 33.38 15.38
N ALA A 19 -2.58 34.14 14.33
CA ALA A 19 -2.75 33.73 12.93
C ALA A 19 -1.73 32.66 12.50
N LEU A 20 -0.52 32.65 13.08
CA LEU A 20 0.52 31.65 12.81
C LEU A 20 0.34 30.34 13.59
N SER A 21 -0.59 30.26 14.55
CA SER A 21 -0.80 29.08 15.40
C SER A 21 -2.01 28.21 15.03
N THR A 22 -2.68 28.50 13.91
CA THR A 22 -3.76 27.63 13.38
C THR A 22 -3.57 27.29 11.90
N ALA A 23 -2.35 26.91 11.51
CA ALA A 23 -2.23 25.86 10.50
C ALA A 23 -2.60 24.54 11.19
N VAL A 24 -3.88 24.36 11.54
CA VAL A 24 -4.44 23.03 11.72
C VAL A 24 -4.27 22.41 10.34
N THR A 25 -3.27 21.55 10.19
CA THR A 25 -3.25 20.59 9.09
C THR A 25 -4.55 19.83 9.24
N ALA A 26 -5.58 20.25 8.49
CA ALA A 26 -6.83 19.51 8.40
C ALA A 26 -6.41 18.11 7.99
N THR A 27 -6.46 17.18 8.94
CA THR A 27 -6.10 15.79 8.70
C THR A 27 -7.25 15.28 7.86
N THR A 28 -7.04 15.23 6.55
CA THR A 28 -8.07 14.82 5.61
C THR A 28 -8.46 13.39 5.98
N SER A 29 -9.70 13.21 6.44
CA SER A 29 -10.25 11.88 6.70
C SER A 29 -10.10 11.02 5.44
N PRO A 30 -9.73 9.73 5.55
CA PRO A 30 -9.59 8.86 4.40
C PRO A 30 -10.95 8.46 3.82
N GLY A 31 -11.07 8.40 2.49
CA GLY A 31 -12.21 7.77 1.81
C GLY A 31 -12.10 6.25 1.76
N VAL A 32 -10.88 5.70 1.85
CA VAL A 32 -10.64 4.24 1.93
C VAL A 32 -9.57 3.96 2.98
N VAL A 33 -9.78 2.94 3.81
CA VAL A 33 -8.77 2.44 4.75
C VAL A 33 -8.49 0.98 4.44
N ALA A 34 -7.22 0.65 4.20
CA ALA A 34 -6.77 -0.73 4.05
C ALA A 34 -6.05 -1.17 5.33
N ARG A 35 -6.65 -2.12 6.04
CA ARG A 35 -6.07 -2.73 7.26
C ARG A 35 -5.38 -4.03 6.92
N ILE A 36 -4.09 -4.11 7.18
CA ILE A 36 -3.28 -5.33 7.06
C ILE A 36 -3.14 -5.93 8.45
N THR A 37 -3.65 -7.15 8.66
CA THR A 37 -3.58 -7.83 9.96
C THR A 37 -2.25 -8.54 10.15
N GLN A 38 -1.98 -9.06 11.35
CA GLN A 38 -0.83 -9.93 11.60
C GLN A 38 -0.73 -11.08 10.58
N LYS A 39 -1.87 -11.71 10.19
CA LYS A 39 -1.89 -12.76 9.16
C LYS A 39 -1.40 -12.27 7.80
N GLY A 40 -1.73 -11.02 7.43
CA GLY A 40 -1.21 -10.38 6.22
C GLY A 40 0.28 -10.06 6.32
N LEU A 41 0.74 -9.59 7.49
CA LEU A 41 2.15 -9.33 7.76
C LEU A 41 3.00 -10.62 7.78
N ASP A 42 2.45 -11.72 8.27
CA ASP A 42 3.11 -13.04 8.24
C ASP A 42 3.32 -13.53 6.80
N TYR A 43 2.30 -13.36 5.95
CA TYR A 43 2.42 -13.65 4.52
C TYR A 43 3.47 -12.74 3.84
N ALA A 44 3.44 -11.44 4.12
CA ALA A 44 4.44 -10.51 3.60
C ALA A 44 5.85 -10.87 4.09
N CYS A 45 6.00 -11.29 5.34
CA CYS A 45 7.25 -11.75 5.92
C CYS A 45 7.80 -12.96 5.16
N GLN A 46 6.96 -13.97 4.89
CA GLN A 46 7.36 -15.16 4.13
C GLN A 46 7.93 -14.80 2.74
N GLN A 47 7.24 -13.93 2.00
CA GLN A 47 7.68 -13.49 0.67
C GLN A 47 8.95 -12.63 0.73
N GLY A 48 9.02 -11.71 1.70
CA GLY A 48 10.17 -10.83 1.90
C GLY A 48 11.42 -11.60 2.31
N VAL A 49 11.30 -12.56 3.20
CA VAL A 49 12.41 -13.40 3.70
C VAL A 49 12.94 -14.32 2.60
N ALA A 50 12.08 -14.88 1.76
CA ALA A 50 12.53 -15.66 0.60
C ALA A 50 13.37 -14.81 -0.37
N THR A 51 13.00 -13.54 -0.56
CA THR A 51 13.79 -12.59 -1.37
C THR A 51 15.10 -12.21 -0.69
N LEU A 52 15.06 -11.93 0.61
CA LEU A 52 16.23 -11.60 1.42
C LEU A 52 17.24 -12.75 1.44
N GLN A 53 16.79 -14.00 1.55
CA GLN A 53 17.65 -15.18 1.51
C GLN A 53 18.49 -15.23 0.23
N LYS A 54 17.87 -14.99 -0.93
CA LYS A 54 18.57 -14.96 -2.23
C LYS A 54 19.64 -13.87 -2.30
N GLU A 55 19.42 -12.72 -1.66
CA GLU A 55 20.42 -11.65 -1.61
C GLU A 55 21.54 -11.96 -0.61
N LEU A 56 21.23 -12.62 0.50
CA LEU A 56 22.22 -13.04 1.49
C LEU A 56 23.15 -14.14 0.97
N GLU A 57 22.66 -15.05 0.11
CA GLU A 57 23.46 -16.09 -0.52
C GLU A 57 24.54 -15.53 -1.48
N LYS A 58 24.34 -14.32 -2.01
CA LYS A 58 25.30 -13.63 -2.90
C LYS A 58 26.43 -12.93 -2.14
N VAL A 59 26.40 -12.92 -0.81
CA VAL A 59 27.37 -12.21 0.00
C VAL A 59 28.76 -12.83 -0.13
N THR A 60 29.72 -12.00 -0.55
CA THR A 60 31.13 -12.38 -0.56
C THR A 60 31.71 -12.29 0.84
N ILE A 61 32.44 -13.29 1.31
CA ILE A 61 33.11 -13.27 2.62
C ILE A 61 34.60 -12.95 2.41
N PRO A 62 35.18 -12.00 3.16
CA PRO A 62 36.57 -11.59 2.95
C PRO A 62 37.54 -12.71 3.31
N THR A 63 38.74 -12.63 2.74
CA THR A 63 39.85 -13.51 3.11
C THR A 63 40.41 -13.11 4.47
N PHE A 64 40.66 -14.09 5.34
CA PHE A 64 41.26 -13.88 6.65
C PHE A 64 42.70 -14.41 6.65
N SER A 65 43.68 -13.51 6.71
CA SER A 65 45.10 -13.87 6.72
C SER A 65 45.84 -13.22 7.88
N GLY A 66 46.91 -13.85 8.33
CA GLY A 66 47.70 -13.32 9.44
C GLY A 66 48.90 -14.19 9.77
N SER A 67 49.52 -13.89 10.92
CA SER A 67 50.60 -14.69 11.49
C SER A 67 50.13 -15.44 12.74
N PHE A 68 50.69 -16.61 12.96
CA PHE A 68 50.49 -17.37 14.20
C PHE A 68 51.83 -17.60 14.90
N LYS A 69 51.80 -17.62 16.23
CA LYS A 69 52.90 -18.05 17.09
C LYS A 69 52.34 -19.09 18.06
N MET A 70 52.83 -20.31 17.99
CA MET A 70 52.38 -21.41 18.86
C MET A 70 53.58 -22.06 19.55
N LYS A 71 53.40 -22.49 20.81
CA LYS A 71 54.48 -23.08 21.63
C LYS A 71 55.21 -24.22 20.91
N TYR A 72 54.47 -25.16 20.31
CA TYR A 72 55.04 -26.35 19.68
C TYR A 72 55.31 -26.19 18.17
N LEU A 73 54.64 -25.25 17.49
CA LEU A 73 54.71 -25.08 16.03
C LEU A 73 55.54 -23.85 15.60
N GLY A 74 55.96 -22.98 16.50
CA GLY A 74 56.75 -21.77 16.18
C GLY A 74 55.94 -20.66 15.50
N LYS A 75 56.61 -19.80 14.74
CA LYS A 75 55.99 -18.69 13.98
C LYS A 75 55.68 -19.13 12.54
N GLY A 76 54.52 -18.75 12.02
CA GLY A 76 54.13 -19.01 10.63
C GLY A 76 53.07 -18.03 10.13
N LYS A 77 52.70 -18.16 8.85
CA LYS A 77 51.62 -17.39 8.21
C LYS A 77 50.46 -18.31 7.88
N TYR A 78 49.23 -17.80 8.00
CA TYR A 78 48.01 -18.52 7.62
C TYR A 78 47.12 -17.64 6.74
N SER A 79 46.24 -18.29 5.97
CA SER A 79 45.23 -17.63 5.15
C SER A 79 44.03 -18.56 4.94
N PHE A 80 42.83 -18.07 5.25
CA PHE A 80 41.53 -18.68 4.95
C PHE A 80 40.88 -17.85 3.85
N TYR A 81 40.71 -18.43 2.67
CA TYR A 81 40.36 -17.75 1.44
C TYR A 81 39.34 -18.54 0.62
N SER A 82 38.79 -17.90 -0.42
CA SER A 82 37.75 -18.49 -1.28
C SER A 82 36.55 -19.00 -0.47
N LEU A 83 36.08 -18.21 0.49
CA LEU A 83 34.90 -18.52 1.29
C LEU A 83 33.64 -18.33 0.45
N VAL A 84 32.83 -19.38 0.35
CA VAL A 84 31.59 -19.41 -0.43
C VAL A 84 30.46 -19.89 0.47
N ILE A 85 29.38 -19.11 0.53
CA ILE A 85 28.14 -19.51 1.20
C ILE A 85 27.50 -20.64 0.39
N ARG A 86 27.25 -21.77 1.04
CA ARG A 86 26.61 -22.95 0.44
C ARG A 86 25.13 -23.01 0.74
N GLU A 87 24.74 -22.53 1.91
CA GLU A 87 23.36 -22.60 2.39
C GLU A 87 23.14 -21.47 3.40
N PHE A 88 22.02 -20.76 3.28
CA PHE A 88 21.54 -19.79 4.27
C PHE A 88 20.10 -20.15 4.63
N LYS A 89 19.83 -20.54 5.88
CA LYS A 89 18.46 -20.81 6.37
C LYS A 89 17.96 -19.69 7.28
N LEU A 90 16.71 -19.27 7.05
CA LEU A 90 15.99 -18.26 7.81
C LEU A 90 14.65 -18.86 8.32
N PRO A 91 14.65 -19.80 9.27
CA PRO A 91 13.46 -20.59 9.59
C PRO A 91 12.39 -19.82 10.38
N ASN A 92 12.80 -19.03 11.38
CA ASN A 92 11.89 -18.39 12.33
C ASN A 92 11.86 -16.88 12.05
N SER A 93 11.05 -16.46 11.08
CA SER A 93 10.89 -15.05 10.70
C SER A 93 9.50 -14.52 11.01
N GLN A 94 9.42 -13.28 11.50
CA GLN A 94 8.16 -12.58 11.77
C GLN A 94 8.31 -11.08 11.47
N ILE A 95 7.21 -10.46 11.04
CA ILE A 95 7.05 -9.00 11.03
C ILE A 95 5.98 -8.65 12.04
N ARG A 96 6.25 -7.75 12.97
CA ARG A 96 5.27 -7.28 13.95
C ARG A 96 5.04 -5.79 13.82
N PRO A 97 3.78 -5.31 13.92
CA PRO A 97 3.53 -3.90 14.02
C PRO A 97 3.94 -3.38 15.40
N LEU A 98 4.54 -2.20 15.43
CA LEU A 98 4.96 -1.52 16.66
C LEU A 98 4.45 -0.08 16.68
N PRO A 99 3.59 0.29 17.64
CA PRO A 99 3.16 1.67 17.81
C PRO A 99 4.36 2.63 17.93
N GLY A 100 4.46 3.58 17.00
CA GLY A 100 5.51 4.60 16.96
C GLY A 100 6.83 4.21 16.24
N GLN A 101 7.04 2.93 15.92
CA GLN A 101 8.19 2.43 15.13
C GLN A 101 7.79 1.75 13.80
N ASP A 102 6.48 1.66 13.55
CA ASP A 102 5.83 1.07 12.39
C ASP A 102 5.92 -0.45 12.34
N LEU A 103 7.01 -1.03 11.81
CA LEU A 103 7.15 -2.48 11.66
C LEU A 103 8.52 -2.98 12.11
N ASP A 104 8.55 -4.12 12.81
CA ASP A 104 9.77 -4.80 13.23
C ASP A 104 9.91 -6.16 12.55
N LEU A 105 10.98 -6.33 11.77
CA LEU A 105 11.40 -7.62 11.23
C LEU A 105 12.30 -8.33 12.23
N SER A 106 11.90 -9.52 12.66
CA SER A 106 12.68 -10.38 13.54
C SER A 106 12.91 -11.75 12.90
N ILE A 107 14.17 -12.17 12.81
CA ILE A 107 14.58 -13.50 12.35
C ILE A 107 15.40 -14.14 13.45
N LYS A 108 15.03 -15.36 13.86
CA LYS A 108 15.72 -16.15 14.88
C LYS A 108 16.22 -17.47 14.33
N ASP A 109 17.20 -18.04 15.02
CA ASP A 109 17.79 -19.36 14.74
C ASP A 109 18.23 -19.56 13.29
N ALA A 110 18.64 -18.47 12.63
CA ALA A 110 19.17 -18.54 11.29
C ALA A 110 20.53 -19.24 11.30
N SER A 111 20.87 -19.89 10.19
CA SER A 111 22.10 -20.66 10.07
C SER A 111 22.73 -20.51 8.69
N ILE A 112 24.05 -20.54 8.64
CA ILE A 112 24.82 -20.38 7.40
C ILE A 112 25.88 -21.49 7.33
N LYS A 113 25.92 -22.20 6.21
CA LYS A 113 27.02 -23.11 5.87
C LYS A 113 27.93 -22.45 4.85
N ILE A 114 29.23 -22.47 5.13
CA ILE A 114 30.26 -21.87 4.28
C ILE A 114 31.31 -22.94 4.01
N SER A 115 31.79 -23.02 2.77
CA SER A 115 32.99 -23.81 2.44
C SER A 115 34.10 -22.87 2.00
N GLY A 116 35.35 -23.23 2.27
CA GLY A 116 36.51 -22.45 1.86
C GLY A 116 37.79 -23.25 1.80
N LYS A 117 38.87 -22.56 1.46
CA LYS A 117 40.23 -23.11 1.38
C LYS A 117 41.14 -22.45 2.40
N TRP A 118 42.00 -23.22 3.05
CA TRP A 118 43.00 -22.69 3.95
C TRP A 118 44.40 -23.06 3.46
N LYS A 119 45.36 -22.19 3.78
CA LYS A 119 46.79 -22.45 3.60
C LYS A 119 47.57 -21.92 4.80
N ALA A 120 48.59 -22.66 5.21
CA ALA A 120 49.54 -22.22 6.21
C ALA A 120 50.98 -22.50 5.75
N ARG A 121 51.88 -21.58 6.07
CA ARG A 121 53.30 -21.66 5.72
C ARG A 121 54.18 -21.45 6.94
N LYS A 122 55.15 -22.34 7.13
CA LYS A 122 56.24 -22.23 8.10
C LYS A 122 57.56 -22.54 7.39
N ASN A 123 58.46 -21.57 7.31
CA ASN A 123 59.71 -21.66 6.55
C ASN A 123 59.45 -22.18 5.11
N PHE A 124 59.95 -23.39 4.79
CA PHE A 124 59.77 -24.06 3.50
C PHE A 124 58.51 -24.96 3.43
N ILE A 125 57.91 -25.30 4.57
CA ILE A 125 56.73 -26.18 4.64
C ILE A 125 55.48 -25.37 4.33
N LYS A 126 54.72 -25.82 3.34
CA LYS A 126 53.40 -25.30 2.96
C LYS A 126 52.37 -26.40 3.10
N VAL A 127 51.30 -26.13 3.83
CA VAL A 127 50.15 -27.01 3.96
C VAL A 127 48.90 -26.27 3.49
N SER A 128 47.98 -26.99 2.87
CA SER A 128 46.70 -26.45 2.42
C SER A 128 45.62 -27.52 2.51
N GLY A 129 44.37 -27.07 2.49
CA GLY A 129 43.22 -27.95 2.49
C GLY A 129 41.91 -27.18 2.40
N ASN A 130 40.82 -27.92 2.53
CA ASN A 130 39.47 -27.37 2.59
C ASN A 130 39.01 -27.28 4.05
N PHE A 131 38.08 -26.35 4.30
CA PHE A 131 37.37 -26.26 5.57
C PHE A 131 35.91 -25.88 5.31
N ASP A 132 35.06 -26.28 6.25
CA ASP A 132 33.66 -25.90 6.29
C ASP A 132 33.39 -25.15 7.60
N LEU A 133 32.56 -24.11 7.53
CA LEU A 133 32.05 -23.38 8.68
C LEU A 133 30.54 -23.58 8.78
N SER A 134 30.08 -23.71 10.01
CA SER A 134 28.66 -23.63 10.37
C SER A 134 28.49 -22.48 11.34
N VAL A 135 27.76 -21.46 10.91
CA VAL A 135 27.38 -20.31 11.74
C VAL A 135 25.94 -20.56 12.18
N GLU A 136 25.73 -20.64 13.49
CA GLU A 136 24.46 -21.11 14.08
C GLU A 136 23.92 -20.10 15.09
N GLY A 137 22.60 -20.09 15.24
CA GLY A 137 21.90 -19.22 16.18
C GLY A 137 22.07 -17.74 15.83
N ILE A 138 21.84 -17.40 14.56
CA ILE A 138 21.87 -16.02 14.09
C ILE A 138 20.51 -15.38 14.39
N SER A 139 20.54 -14.22 15.05
CA SER A 139 19.35 -13.39 15.27
C SER A 139 19.51 -12.05 14.55
N ILE A 140 18.52 -11.68 13.73
CA ILE A 140 18.47 -10.42 12.99
C ILE A 140 17.24 -9.65 13.46
N LEU A 141 17.43 -8.38 13.80
CA LEU A 141 16.36 -7.45 14.13
C LEU A 141 16.51 -6.20 13.27
N ALA A 142 15.47 -5.80 12.55
CA ALA A 142 15.48 -4.61 11.72
C ALA A 142 14.17 -3.84 11.86
N GLY A 143 14.29 -2.54 12.15
CA GLY A 143 13.16 -1.61 12.15
C GLY A 143 12.87 -1.12 10.74
N LEU A 144 11.61 -1.25 10.32
CA LEU A 144 11.10 -0.80 9.03
C LEU A 144 10.17 0.39 9.27
N LYS A 145 10.64 1.58 8.90
CA LYS A 145 9.88 2.81 9.03
C LYS A 145 9.05 3.05 7.78
N LEU A 146 7.75 3.23 7.96
CA LEU A 146 6.78 3.49 6.91
C LEU A 146 6.47 4.98 6.83
N GLY A 147 6.22 5.45 5.62
CA GLY A 147 5.91 6.85 5.38
C GLY A 147 5.18 7.04 4.06
N TYR A 148 5.15 8.28 3.61
CA TYR A 148 4.62 8.64 2.30
C TYR A 148 5.31 9.90 1.79
N VAL A 149 5.22 10.13 0.49
CA VAL A 149 5.71 11.37 -0.15
C VAL A 149 4.54 12.32 -0.30
N PRO A 150 4.48 13.47 0.42
CA PRO A 150 3.31 14.34 0.40
C PRO A 150 2.92 14.89 -0.97
N THR A 151 3.90 15.09 -1.86
CA THR A 151 3.66 15.63 -3.21
C THR A 151 3.07 14.61 -4.18
N SER A 152 3.36 13.31 -3.99
CA SER A 152 2.96 12.27 -4.92
C SER A 152 2.03 11.23 -4.32
N GLY A 153 1.76 11.27 -3.01
CA GLY A 153 0.89 10.31 -2.33
C GLY A 153 1.43 8.88 -2.24
N HIS A 154 2.63 8.61 -2.79
CA HIS A 154 3.21 7.27 -2.79
C HIS A 154 3.70 6.85 -1.39
N PRO A 155 3.53 5.58 -1.01
CA PRO A 155 4.07 5.07 0.24
C PRO A 155 5.59 4.91 0.18
N THR A 156 6.24 5.02 1.34
CA THR A 156 7.68 4.81 1.50
C THR A 156 7.98 3.83 2.62
N VAL A 157 9.10 3.12 2.50
CA VAL A 157 9.62 2.17 3.47
C VAL A 157 11.14 2.29 3.52
N THR A 158 11.67 2.42 4.73
CA THR A 158 13.11 2.53 4.98
C THR A 158 13.52 1.63 6.13
N CYS A 159 14.77 1.17 6.12
CA CYS A 159 15.35 0.43 7.25
C CYS A 159 15.94 1.46 8.22
N SER A 160 15.25 1.72 9.33
CA SER A 160 15.67 2.71 10.33
C SER A 160 16.80 2.18 11.22
N SER A 161 16.80 0.87 11.47
CA SER A 161 17.81 0.18 12.26
C SER A 161 18.02 -1.24 11.73
N CYS A 162 19.22 -1.79 11.98
CA CYS A 162 19.47 -3.21 11.85
C CYS A 162 20.52 -3.65 12.86
N SER A 163 20.25 -4.77 13.53
CA SER A 163 21.22 -5.48 14.36
C SER A 163 21.24 -6.96 13.99
N SER A 164 22.43 -7.56 14.06
CA SER A 164 22.64 -8.99 13.83
C SER A 164 23.57 -9.52 14.92
N HIS A 165 23.21 -10.66 15.48
CA HIS A 165 24.00 -11.36 16.49
C HIS A 165 24.20 -12.82 16.07
N ILE A 166 25.38 -13.36 16.36
CA ILE A 166 25.77 -14.74 16.03
C ILE A 166 26.13 -15.43 17.33
N ASN A 167 25.38 -16.49 17.68
CA ASN A 167 25.63 -17.28 18.88
C ASN A 167 26.93 -18.08 18.77
N SER A 168 27.07 -18.92 17.74
CA SER A 168 28.24 -19.79 17.60
C SER A 168 28.75 -19.94 16.17
N VAL A 169 30.06 -20.19 16.04
CA VAL A 169 30.74 -20.52 14.78
C VAL A 169 31.52 -21.82 14.99
N ARG A 170 31.17 -22.85 14.23
CA ARG A 170 31.85 -24.15 14.24
C ARG A 170 32.69 -24.28 12.98
N VAL A 171 33.94 -24.71 13.12
CA VAL A 171 34.85 -25.00 12.01
C VAL A 171 35.11 -26.50 11.92
N ARG A 172 34.98 -27.05 10.72
CA ARG A 172 35.35 -28.42 10.37
C ARG A 172 36.43 -28.37 9.32
N ILE A 173 37.49 -29.16 9.50
CA ILE A 173 38.63 -29.17 8.58
C ILE A 173 38.72 -30.57 8.00
N SER A 174 38.77 -30.67 6.67
CA SER A 174 38.89 -31.95 5.99
C SER A 174 40.25 -32.56 6.34
N ARG A 175 40.24 -33.63 7.17
CA ARG A 175 41.35 -34.35 7.84
C ARG A 175 41.44 -34.06 9.35
N SER A 176 41.24 -35.12 10.15
CA SER A 176 41.03 -35.10 11.61
C SER A 176 42.22 -34.70 12.49
N SER A 177 43.42 -34.53 11.93
CA SER A 177 44.67 -34.37 12.71
C SER A 177 45.14 -32.92 12.94
N LEU A 178 44.37 -31.90 12.55
CA LEU A 178 44.80 -30.48 12.58
C LEU A 178 44.14 -29.64 13.70
N GLY A 179 44.10 -30.16 14.93
CA GLY A 179 43.51 -29.45 16.09
C GLY A 179 44.09 -28.05 16.37
N TRP A 180 45.37 -27.84 16.05
CA TRP A 180 46.02 -26.52 16.19
C TRP A 180 45.37 -25.46 15.28
N LEU A 181 44.89 -25.83 14.09
CA LEU A 181 44.30 -24.92 13.12
C LEU A 181 42.89 -24.48 13.56
N ILE A 182 42.14 -25.38 14.21
CA ILE A 182 40.87 -25.06 14.87
C ILE A 182 41.12 -24.05 16.01
N GLN A 183 42.16 -24.26 16.82
CA GLN A 183 42.50 -23.34 17.90
C GLN A 183 42.96 -21.96 17.37
N LEU A 184 43.71 -21.94 16.26
CA LEU A 184 44.09 -20.70 15.57
C LEU A 184 42.85 -19.93 15.12
N PHE A 185 41.92 -20.62 14.46
CA PHE A 185 40.68 -20.02 13.97
C PHE A 185 39.90 -19.36 15.12
N ARG A 186 39.67 -20.10 16.21
CA ARG A 186 38.97 -19.59 17.40
C ARG A 186 39.64 -18.35 17.98
N LYS A 187 40.97 -18.34 18.11
CA LYS A 187 41.70 -17.22 18.74
C LYS A 187 41.89 -15.99 17.86
N LYS A 188 41.97 -16.15 16.54
CA LYS A 188 42.41 -15.06 15.63
C LYS A 188 41.38 -14.65 14.58
N ILE A 189 40.44 -15.53 14.24
CA ILE A 189 39.54 -15.32 13.09
C ILE A 189 38.09 -15.19 13.55
N GLU A 190 37.64 -16.01 14.51
CA GLU A 190 36.24 -16.13 14.88
C GLU A 190 35.54 -14.78 15.17
N SER A 191 36.13 -13.94 16.03
CA SER A 191 35.55 -12.62 16.35
C SER A 191 35.51 -11.69 15.12
N SER A 192 36.57 -11.66 14.33
CA SER A 192 36.62 -10.85 13.10
C SER A 192 35.61 -11.34 12.05
N LEU A 193 35.44 -12.65 11.92
CA LEU A 193 34.42 -13.26 11.07
C LEU A 193 33.02 -12.89 11.55
N ARG A 194 32.70 -13.08 12.85
CA ARG A 194 31.40 -12.70 13.42
C ARG A 194 31.07 -11.22 13.14
N ASN A 195 32.02 -10.33 13.42
CA ASN A 195 31.86 -8.89 13.18
C ASN A 195 31.73 -8.53 11.69
N SER A 196 32.45 -9.22 10.81
CA SER A 196 32.31 -9.05 9.37
C SER A 196 30.94 -9.51 8.86
N MET A 197 30.49 -10.68 9.33
CA MET A 197 29.20 -11.26 8.95
C MET A 197 28.02 -10.44 9.46
N ASN A 198 28.01 -10.05 10.73
CA ASN A 198 26.95 -9.20 11.29
C ASN A 198 26.79 -7.90 10.49
N ARG A 199 27.90 -7.23 10.15
CA ARG A 199 27.87 -6.01 9.32
C ARG A 199 27.36 -6.28 7.91
N LYS A 200 27.79 -7.37 7.28
CA LYS A 200 27.35 -7.73 5.92
C LYS A 200 25.87 -8.13 5.87
N ILE A 201 25.39 -8.88 6.85
CA ILE A 201 23.97 -9.23 6.98
C ILE A 201 23.13 -7.96 7.06
N CYS A 202 23.45 -7.04 7.98
CA CYS A 202 22.69 -5.80 8.09
C CYS A 202 22.80 -4.92 6.84
N LYS A 203 23.98 -4.84 6.22
CA LYS A 203 24.13 -4.12 4.94
C LYS A 203 23.18 -4.67 3.87
N VAL A 204 23.04 -5.99 3.77
CA VAL A 204 22.16 -6.66 2.80
C VAL A 204 20.69 -6.43 3.14
N VAL A 205 20.31 -6.53 4.42
CA VAL A 205 18.95 -6.22 4.88
C VAL A 205 18.58 -4.79 4.50
N THR A 206 19.38 -3.81 4.91
CA THR A 206 19.17 -2.39 4.61
C THR A 206 19.14 -2.14 3.10
N SER A 207 20.06 -2.71 2.32
CA SER A 207 20.08 -2.52 0.87
C SER A 207 18.89 -3.19 0.18
N THR A 208 18.40 -4.34 0.67
CA THR A 208 17.24 -5.03 0.11
C THR A 208 15.98 -4.21 0.33
N VAL A 209 15.83 -3.60 1.51
CA VAL A 209 14.73 -2.66 1.78
C VAL A 209 14.76 -1.51 0.77
N SER A 210 15.90 -0.82 0.62
CA SER A 210 15.98 0.35 -0.27
C SER A 210 15.93 0.02 -1.77
N SER A 211 16.44 -1.14 -2.21
CA SER A 211 16.58 -1.46 -3.64
C SER A 211 15.53 -2.42 -4.20
N LYS A 212 14.77 -3.11 -3.34
CA LYS A 212 13.72 -4.05 -3.74
C LYS A 212 12.38 -3.70 -3.12
N LEU A 213 12.32 -3.53 -1.80
CA LEU A 213 11.06 -3.30 -1.11
C LEU A 213 10.50 -1.90 -1.39
N GLN A 214 11.32 -0.85 -1.30
CA GLN A 214 10.89 0.52 -1.61
C GLN A 214 10.38 0.67 -3.06
N PRO A 215 11.07 0.17 -4.10
CA PRO A 215 10.53 0.19 -5.46
C PRO A 215 9.23 -0.61 -5.61
N TYR A 216 9.07 -1.73 -4.89
CA TYR A 216 7.80 -2.48 -4.89
C TYR A 216 6.65 -1.65 -4.28
N PHE A 217 6.89 -0.92 -3.20
CA PHE A 217 5.89 -0.02 -2.63
C PHE A 217 5.51 1.12 -3.60
N GLN A 218 6.43 1.54 -4.45
CA GLN A 218 6.18 2.55 -5.48
C GLN A 218 5.33 2.05 -6.65
N THR A 219 5.14 0.73 -6.82
CA THR A 219 4.23 0.20 -7.85
C THR A 219 2.76 0.28 -7.45
N LEU A 220 2.46 0.56 -6.18
CA LEU A 220 1.10 0.76 -5.72
C LEU A 220 0.49 1.97 -6.43
N PRO A 221 -0.69 1.83 -7.06
CA PRO A 221 -1.29 2.89 -7.83
C PRO A 221 -1.73 4.02 -6.90
N VAL A 222 -1.20 5.22 -7.13
CA VAL A 222 -1.69 6.45 -6.48
C VAL A 222 -2.91 6.97 -7.21
N THR A 223 -2.91 6.91 -8.54
CA THR A 223 -4.08 7.22 -9.35
C THR A 223 -4.34 6.09 -10.33
N THR A 224 -5.61 5.76 -10.55
CA THR A 224 -6.01 4.72 -11.51
C THR A 224 -7.10 5.28 -12.41
N LYS A 225 -6.86 5.28 -13.73
CA LYS A 225 -7.90 5.60 -14.71
C LYS A 225 -8.91 4.46 -14.75
N ILE A 226 -10.20 4.78 -14.62
CA ILE A 226 -11.29 3.79 -14.68
C ILE A 226 -11.84 3.71 -16.10
N ASP A 227 -12.14 4.87 -16.69
CA ASP A 227 -12.65 5.00 -18.05
C ASP A 227 -12.23 6.36 -18.63
N ASN A 228 -12.88 6.81 -19.72
CA ASN A 228 -12.55 8.07 -20.37
C ASN A 228 -13.06 9.33 -19.63
N VAL A 229 -13.85 9.16 -18.57
CA VAL A 229 -14.43 10.24 -17.75
C VAL A 229 -13.69 10.36 -16.42
N ALA A 230 -13.46 9.23 -15.75
CA ALA A 230 -13.08 9.19 -14.35
C ALA A 230 -11.78 8.44 -14.08
N GLY A 231 -11.09 8.87 -13.03
CA GLY A 231 -10.07 8.10 -12.33
C GLY A 231 -10.31 8.11 -10.83
N ILE A 232 -9.62 7.24 -10.09
CA ILE A 232 -9.64 7.19 -8.63
C ILE A 232 -8.27 7.58 -8.10
N ASP A 233 -8.27 8.43 -7.07
CA ASP A 233 -7.10 8.86 -6.31
C ASP A 233 -7.01 8.02 -5.01
N TYR A 234 -5.99 7.17 -4.95
CA TYR A 234 -5.58 6.34 -3.82
C TYR A 234 -4.31 6.88 -3.15
N SER A 235 -3.97 8.16 -3.31
CA SER A 235 -2.86 8.79 -2.57
C SER A 235 -2.99 8.54 -1.07
N LEU A 236 -1.87 8.27 -0.40
CA LEU A 236 -1.85 8.24 1.06
C LEU A 236 -2.13 9.65 1.60
N VAL A 237 -3.07 9.75 2.54
CA VAL A 237 -3.41 11.02 3.22
C VAL A 237 -2.61 11.21 4.51
N ALA A 238 -1.97 10.14 4.99
CA ALA A 238 -1.09 10.12 6.15
C ALA A 238 -0.10 8.95 6.07
N PRO A 239 0.97 8.94 6.87
CA PRO A 239 1.83 7.76 7.01
C PRO A 239 1.00 6.53 7.46
N PRO A 240 1.33 5.31 7.00
CA PRO A 240 0.71 4.09 7.51
C PRO A 240 0.83 4.01 9.04
N LYS A 241 -0.26 3.65 9.71
CA LYS A 241 -0.36 3.65 11.17
C LYS A 241 -0.31 2.22 11.70
N ALA A 242 0.77 1.88 12.38
CA ALA A 242 0.88 0.62 13.10
C ALA A 242 0.16 0.68 14.45
N THR A 243 -0.60 -0.36 14.76
CA THR A 243 -1.20 -0.61 16.08
C THR A 243 -0.55 -1.85 16.72
N ALA A 244 -1.17 -2.45 17.73
CA ALA A 244 -0.62 -3.62 18.40
C ALA A 244 -0.68 -4.89 17.54
N ASP A 245 -1.62 -4.97 16.61
CA ASP A 245 -1.97 -6.20 15.88
C ASP A 245 -2.27 -5.98 14.38
N ASN A 246 -2.25 -4.73 13.92
CA ASN A 246 -2.52 -4.38 12.53
C ASN A 246 -1.74 -3.15 12.05
N LEU A 247 -1.73 -2.96 10.74
CA LEU A 247 -1.20 -1.80 10.03
C LEU A 247 -2.32 -1.19 9.18
N ASP A 248 -2.70 0.04 9.49
CA ASP A 248 -3.73 0.77 8.76
C ASP A 248 -3.08 1.71 7.72
N VAL A 249 -3.47 1.55 6.45
CA VAL A 249 -3.07 2.43 5.34
C VAL A 249 -4.26 3.32 5.00
N LEU A 250 -4.08 4.63 5.14
CA LEU A 250 -5.12 5.63 4.96
C LEU A 250 -5.03 6.21 3.55
N LEU A 251 -6.00 5.88 2.70
CA LEU A 251 -6.04 6.26 1.29
C LEU A 251 -7.11 7.33 1.07
N LYS A 252 -6.85 8.25 0.13
CA LYS A 252 -7.77 9.32 -0.22
C LYS A 252 -9.12 8.79 -0.70
N GLY A 253 -9.13 7.81 -1.61
CA GLY A 253 -10.34 7.11 -2.02
C GLY A 253 -11.37 8.04 -2.65
N GLU A 254 -10.96 8.76 -3.68
CA GLU A 254 -11.75 9.84 -4.30
C GLU A 254 -11.81 9.65 -5.82
N PHE A 255 -13.00 9.67 -6.40
CA PHE A 255 -13.13 9.79 -7.85
C PHE A 255 -12.85 11.23 -8.28
N PHE A 256 -12.14 11.39 -9.40
CA PHE A 256 -11.88 12.67 -10.04
C PHE A 256 -12.18 12.60 -11.54
N ARG A 257 -12.66 13.71 -12.13
CA ARG A 257 -12.82 13.86 -13.58
C ARG A 257 -11.45 14.03 -14.24
N LEU A 258 -11.22 13.30 -15.33
CA LEU A 258 -9.98 13.40 -16.11
C LEU A 258 -9.85 14.76 -16.82
N ALA A 259 -10.97 15.31 -17.31
CA ALA A 259 -10.99 16.57 -18.04
C ALA A 259 -10.78 17.80 -17.12
N HIS A 260 -11.24 17.73 -15.87
CA HIS A 260 -11.12 18.82 -14.91
C HIS A 260 -11.11 18.28 -13.47
N ARG A 261 -9.97 18.41 -12.78
CA ARG A 261 -9.88 18.05 -11.36
C ARG A 261 -10.37 19.19 -10.48
N GLY A 262 -11.41 18.93 -9.69
CA GLY A 262 -11.89 19.82 -8.63
C GLY A 262 -12.15 19.02 -7.34
N PRO A 263 -12.02 19.65 -6.16
CA PRO A 263 -12.35 18.99 -4.90
C PRO A 263 -13.86 18.77 -4.79
N PRO A 264 -14.31 17.63 -4.25
CA PRO A 264 -15.73 17.43 -3.93
C PRO A 264 -16.23 18.46 -2.89
N PRO A 265 -17.52 18.84 -2.92
CA PRO A 265 -18.10 19.81 -2.00
C PRO A 265 -18.45 19.23 -0.61
N PHE A 266 -17.98 18.02 -0.31
CA PHE A 266 -18.21 17.30 0.93
C PHE A 266 -16.92 16.59 1.37
N ALA A 267 -16.82 16.21 2.65
CA ALA A 267 -15.65 15.57 3.22
C ALA A 267 -15.93 14.08 3.57
N PRO A 268 -14.90 13.23 3.64
CA PRO A 268 -15.09 11.85 4.04
C PRO A 268 -15.53 11.73 5.52
N PRO A 269 -16.55 10.92 5.84
CA PRO A 269 -16.88 10.61 7.23
C PRO A 269 -15.77 9.80 7.89
N ALA A 270 -15.74 9.82 9.22
CA ALA A 270 -14.82 8.99 9.99
C ALA A 270 -15.11 7.51 9.74
N LEU A 271 -14.11 6.79 9.25
CA LEU A 271 -14.23 5.37 8.94
C LEU A 271 -13.64 4.53 10.08
N THR A 272 -14.45 3.62 10.62
CA THR A 272 -14.00 2.65 11.62
C THR A 272 -14.14 1.24 11.07
N LEU A 273 -13.07 0.47 11.19
CA LEU A 273 -13.04 -0.94 10.81
C LEU A 273 -13.22 -1.81 12.04
N PRO A 274 -13.98 -2.92 11.94
CA PRO A 274 -14.11 -3.88 13.03
C PRO A 274 -12.73 -4.43 13.41
N ASN A 275 -12.59 -4.81 14.68
CA ASN A 275 -11.39 -5.47 15.18
C ASN A 275 -11.47 -6.97 14.89
N ASP A 276 -11.29 -7.35 13.62
CA ASP A 276 -11.26 -8.73 13.14
C ASP A 276 -9.88 -9.04 12.53
N HIS A 277 -9.44 -10.29 12.70
CA HIS A 277 -8.11 -10.78 12.34
C HIS A 277 -8.14 -12.05 11.47
N ASN A 278 -9.34 -12.48 11.05
CA ASN A 278 -9.53 -13.73 10.32
C ASN A 278 -9.00 -13.70 8.86
N ARG A 279 -8.86 -12.50 8.29
CA ARG A 279 -8.35 -12.26 6.93
C ARG A 279 -7.04 -11.48 6.96
N MET A 280 -6.29 -11.55 5.86
CA MET A 280 -5.01 -10.84 5.72
C MET A 280 -5.20 -9.33 5.57
N VAL A 281 -6.26 -8.92 4.87
CA VAL A 281 -6.56 -7.53 4.56
C VAL A 281 -8.05 -7.28 4.74
N TYR A 282 -8.40 -6.12 5.29
CA TYR A 282 -9.75 -5.57 5.33
C TYR A 282 -9.75 -4.22 4.62
N LEU A 283 -10.78 -3.96 3.83
CA LEU A 283 -11.00 -2.67 3.17
C LEU A 283 -12.24 -2.02 3.79
N GLY A 284 -12.04 -0.86 4.40
CA GLY A 284 -13.12 0.05 4.76
C GLY A 284 -13.30 1.01 3.60
N ILE A 285 -14.49 1.01 3.01
CA ILE A 285 -14.83 1.88 1.88
C ILE A 285 -15.91 2.84 2.36
N SER A 286 -15.59 4.12 2.39
CA SER A 286 -16.52 5.16 2.80
C SER A 286 -17.56 5.43 1.72
N GLU A 287 -18.76 5.85 2.13
CA GLU A 287 -19.77 6.44 1.24
C GLU A 287 -19.21 7.61 0.42
N TYR A 288 -18.17 8.28 0.91
CA TYR A 288 -17.43 9.29 0.19
C TYR A 288 -16.93 8.82 -1.19
N LEU A 289 -16.33 7.62 -1.27
CA LEU A 289 -15.82 7.09 -2.54
C LEU A 289 -16.97 6.97 -3.56
N PHE A 290 -18.11 6.46 -3.11
CA PHE A 290 -19.28 6.25 -3.97
C PHE A 290 -19.93 7.58 -4.39
N ASN A 291 -20.07 8.53 -3.46
CA ASN A 291 -20.66 9.85 -3.75
C ASN A 291 -19.77 10.70 -4.66
N THR A 292 -18.45 10.61 -4.53
CA THR A 292 -17.52 11.28 -5.46
C THR A 292 -17.62 10.70 -6.87
N ALA A 293 -17.86 9.39 -7.01
CA ALA A 293 -18.13 8.77 -8.32
C ALA A 293 -19.42 9.35 -8.94
N GLY A 294 -20.51 9.39 -8.17
CA GLY A 294 -21.78 9.98 -8.59
C GLY A 294 -21.63 11.42 -9.07
N LEU A 295 -20.90 12.25 -8.32
CA LEU A 295 -20.58 13.63 -8.69
C LEU A 295 -19.82 13.70 -10.02
N VAL A 296 -18.74 12.93 -10.15
CA VAL A 296 -17.87 12.92 -11.33
C VAL A 296 -18.62 12.56 -12.60
N TYR A 297 -19.45 11.51 -12.57
CA TYR A 297 -20.21 11.08 -13.74
C TYR A 297 -21.39 12.00 -14.05
N GLN A 298 -22.02 12.58 -13.04
CA GLN A 298 -23.10 13.54 -13.24
C GLN A 298 -22.59 14.86 -13.84
N GLU A 299 -21.49 15.42 -13.30
CA GLU A 299 -20.86 16.63 -13.85
C GLU A 299 -20.30 16.45 -15.26
N ALA A 300 -19.95 15.21 -15.62
CA ALA A 300 -19.53 14.87 -16.97
C ALA A 300 -20.72 14.76 -17.95
N GLY A 301 -21.95 14.81 -17.45
CA GLY A 301 -23.17 14.71 -18.26
C GLY A 301 -23.38 13.34 -18.88
N VAL A 302 -22.71 12.28 -18.38
CA VAL A 302 -22.81 10.92 -18.96
C VAL A 302 -23.86 10.04 -18.28
N LEU A 303 -24.45 10.51 -17.18
CA LEU A 303 -25.62 9.88 -16.54
C LEU A 303 -26.91 10.31 -17.27
N ASN A 304 -27.00 9.98 -18.56
CA ASN A 304 -28.16 10.21 -19.39
C ASN A 304 -28.51 8.95 -20.21
N PHE A 305 -29.77 8.84 -20.60
CA PHE A 305 -30.28 7.73 -21.39
C PHE A 305 -31.50 8.17 -22.18
N THR A 306 -31.58 7.76 -23.45
CA THR A 306 -32.76 8.01 -24.29
C THR A 306 -33.53 6.72 -24.46
N LEU A 307 -34.77 6.70 -23.98
CA LEU A 307 -35.70 5.60 -24.23
C LEU A 307 -36.56 5.94 -25.45
N SER A 308 -36.52 5.07 -26.43
CA SER A 308 -37.33 5.12 -27.65
C SER A 308 -37.94 3.75 -27.95
N ASP A 309 -38.91 3.70 -28.86
CA ASP A 309 -39.65 2.48 -29.17
C ASP A 309 -38.75 1.32 -29.65
N ASP A 310 -37.63 1.63 -30.30
CA ASP A 310 -36.60 0.68 -30.74
C ASP A 310 -35.70 0.16 -29.62
N THR A 311 -35.60 0.88 -28.49
CA THR A 311 -34.85 0.45 -27.31
C THR A 311 -35.68 -0.43 -26.36
N LEU A 312 -37.00 -0.48 -26.54
CA LEU A 312 -37.87 -1.32 -25.74
C LEU A 312 -37.78 -2.79 -26.18
N PRO A 313 -37.91 -3.76 -25.23
CA PRO A 313 -38.03 -5.17 -25.57
C PRO A 313 -39.19 -5.39 -26.53
N LYS A 314 -39.03 -6.30 -27.50
CA LYS A 314 -40.07 -6.58 -28.53
C LYS A 314 -41.36 -7.11 -27.93
N GLU A 315 -41.29 -7.69 -26.73
CA GLU A 315 -42.42 -8.21 -25.95
C GLU A 315 -43.14 -7.11 -25.15
N SER A 316 -42.61 -5.88 -25.14
CA SER A 316 -43.24 -4.75 -24.45
C SER A 316 -44.60 -4.45 -25.06
N LYS A 317 -45.64 -4.46 -24.23
CA LYS A 317 -46.98 -4.01 -24.60
C LYS A 317 -47.11 -2.48 -24.61
N PHE A 318 -46.11 -1.78 -24.06
CA PHE A 318 -46.04 -0.33 -24.07
C PHE A 318 -45.35 0.15 -25.34
N LEU A 319 -46.04 0.99 -26.10
CA LEU A 319 -45.51 1.69 -27.27
C LEU A 319 -45.28 3.16 -26.91
N LEU A 320 -44.09 3.68 -27.23
CA LEU A 320 -43.75 5.08 -27.04
C LEU A 320 -44.27 5.90 -28.22
N THR A 321 -45.59 6.08 -28.28
CA THR A 321 -46.28 6.86 -29.31
C THR A 321 -47.31 7.80 -28.72
N THR A 322 -47.55 8.93 -29.39
CA THR A 322 -48.53 9.93 -28.94
C THR A 322 -49.95 9.37 -28.92
N LYS A 323 -50.25 8.39 -29.78
CA LYS A 323 -51.51 7.64 -29.76
C LYS A 323 -51.68 6.82 -28.47
N SER A 324 -50.64 6.11 -28.05
CA SER A 324 -50.67 5.29 -26.84
C SER A 324 -50.76 6.17 -25.59
N PHE A 325 -49.92 7.21 -25.50
CA PHE A 325 -49.97 8.18 -24.39
C PHE A 325 -51.24 9.03 -24.41
N GLY A 326 -51.85 9.24 -25.57
CA GLY A 326 -53.11 9.97 -25.73
C GLY A 326 -54.29 9.35 -24.99
N THR A 327 -54.22 8.06 -24.66
CA THR A 327 -55.20 7.40 -23.80
C THR A 327 -55.23 7.96 -22.38
N LEU A 328 -54.08 8.42 -21.88
CA LEU A 328 -53.92 9.04 -20.56
C LEU A 328 -53.88 10.58 -20.64
N LEU A 329 -53.25 11.11 -21.68
CA LEU A 329 -53.01 12.55 -21.91
C LEU A 329 -53.58 12.99 -23.28
N PRO A 330 -54.89 13.23 -23.41
CA PRO A 330 -55.55 13.46 -24.70
C PRO A 330 -54.97 14.61 -25.54
N GLN A 331 -54.44 15.65 -24.89
CA GLN A 331 -53.83 16.80 -25.58
C GLN A 331 -52.57 16.41 -26.37
N VAL A 332 -51.82 15.40 -25.93
CA VAL A 332 -50.63 14.91 -26.64
C VAL A 332 -51.03 14.35 -28.01
N ALA A 333 -52.07 13.49 -28.06
CA ALA A 333 -52.56 12.94 -29.32
C ALA A 333 -53.25 14.00 -30.21
N LYS A 334 -53.89 15.01 -29.62
CA LYS A 334 -54.56 16.08 -30.37
C LYS A 334 -53.58 17.03 -31.05
N MET A 335 -52.51 17.44 -30.36
CA MET A 335 -51.52 18.38 -30.91
C MET A 335 -50.46 17.70 -31.77
N PHE A 336 -50.12 16.45 -31.46
CA PHE A 336 -49.08 15.66 -32.15
C PHE A 336 -49.66 14.31 -32.60
N PRO A 337 -50.56 14.27 -33.60
CA PRO A 337 -51.25 13.06 -34.00
C PRO A 337 -50.31 12.03 -34.65
N ASP A 338 -50.42 10.77 -34.23
CA ASP A 338 -49.71 9.60 -34.78
C ASP A 338 -48.18 9.74 -34.88
N MET A 339 -47.57 10.36 -33.87
CA MET A 339 -46.11 10.56 -33.80
C MET A 339 -45.42 9.56 -32.85
N LYS A 340 -44.15 9.27 -33.15
CA LYS A 340 -43.26 8.55 -32.21
C LYS A 340 -42.88 9.47 -31.05
N MET A 341 -42.58 8.88 -29.90
CA MET A 341 -42.09 9.59 -28.72
C MET A 341 -40.71 9.08 -28.31
N GLN A 342 -39.95 9.95 -27.65
CA GLN A 342 -38.75 9.57 -26.91
C GLN A 342 -38.87 10.12 -25.48
N LEU A 343 -38.28 9.41 -24.53
CA LEU A 343 -38.06 9.89 -23.17
C LEU A 343 -36.56 10.13 -23.00
N LEU A 344 -36.18 11.40 -22.89
CA LEU A 344 -34.82 11.80 -22.59
C LEU A 344 -34.68 11.84 -21.07
N ILE A 345 -33.89 10.93 -20.50
CA ILE A 345 -33.74 10.75 -19.05
C ILE A 345 -32.32 11.15 -18.65
N TRP A 346 -32.16 11.97 -17.61
CA TRP A 346 -30.84 12.33 -17.08
C TRP A 346 -30.86 12.51 -15.56
N ALA A 347 -29.70 12.37 -14.92
CA ALA A 347 -29.54 12.66 -13.50
C ALA A 347 -29.49 14.18 -13.26
N SER A 348 -30.51 14.72 -12.59
CA SER A 348 -30.63 16.16 -12.31
C SER A 348 -29.73 16.63 -11.17
N SER A 349 -29.35 15.71 -10.28
CA SER A 349 -28.30 15.92 -9.28
C SER A 349 -27.38 14.69 -9.19
N PRO A 350 -26.17 14.83 -8.63
CA PRO A 350 -25.33 13.68 -8.31
C PRO A 350 -26.10 12.62 -7.51
N PRO A 351 -26.07 11.34 -7.90
CA PRO A 351 -26.71 10.29 -7.12
C PRO A 351 -26.03 10.14 -5.77
N ASN A 352 -26.83 9.88 -4.73
CA ASN A 352 -26.35 9.69 -3.38
C ASN A 352 -26.34 8.21 -2.99
N ILE A 353 -25.22 7.75 -2.43
CA ILE A 353 -25.10 6.43 -1.83
C ILE A 353 -24.84 6.60 -0.34
N ALA A 354 -25.71 6.01 0.48
CA ALA A 354 -25.53 5.90 1.92
C ALA A 354 -25.14 4.46 2.28
N VAL A 355 -24.13 4.32 3.13
CA VAL A 355 -23.65 3.01 3.60
C VAL A 355 -24.26 2.73 4.96
N CYS A 356 -25.21 1.79 5.02
CA CYS A 356 -25.91 1.39 6.23
C CYS A 356 -25.53 -0.03 6.66
N PRO A 357 -25.75 -0.43 7.92
CA PRO A 357 -25.60 -1.83 8.34
C PRO A 357 -26.48 -2.82 7.55
N THR A 358 -27.62 -2.35 7.03
CA THR A 358 -28.55 -3.10 6.17
C THR A 358 -28.06 -3.26 4.73
N GLY A 359 -27.07 -2.49 4.31
CA GLY A 359 -26.50 -2.50 2.97
C GLY A 359 -26.38 -1.09 2.36
N LEU A 360 -26.30 -1.03 1.04
CA LEU A 360 -26.14 0.22 0.31
C LEU A 360 -27.52 0.77 -0.10
N HIS A 361 -27.80 2.01 0.26
CA HIS A 361 -29.00 2.73 -0.13
C HIS A 361 -28.64 3.75 -1.19
N LEU A 362 -29.21 3.62 -2.38
CA LEU A 362 -28.91 4.46 -3.54
C LEU A 362 -30.12 5.32 -3.89
N THR A 363 -29.92 6.63 -3.96
CA THR A 363 -30.94 7.61 -4.32
C THR A 363 -30.54 8.34 -5.60
N PHE A 364 -31.42 8.31 -6.60
CA PHE A 364 -31.30 9.13 -7.82
C PHE A 364 -32.42 10.16 -7.86
N ALA A 365 -32.06 11.38 -8.26
CA ALA A 365 -33.00 12.34 -8.81
C ALA A 365 -32.81 12.34 -10.33
N LEU A 366 -33.86 11.96 -11.04
CA LEU A 366 -33.88 11.88 -12.50
C LEU A 366 -34.91 12.87 -13.04
N ASP A 367 -34.52 13.59 -14.08
CA ASP A 367 -35.47 14.34 -14.89
C ASP A 367 -35.71 13.57 -16.19
N THR A 368 -36.95 13.54 -16.62
CA THR A 368 -37.37 12.86 -17.86
C THR A 368 -38.17 13.82 -18.73
N GLN A 369 -37.60 14.25 -19.84
CA GLN A 369 -38.29 15.03 -20.86
C GLN A 369 -38.94 14.09 -21.87
N ALA A 370 -40.26 14.07 -21.90
CA ALA A 370 -40.99 13.46 -23.01
C ALA A 370 -41.00 14.40 -24.21
N VAL A 371 -40.66 13.86 -25.39
CA VAL A 371 -40.66 14.58 -26.66
C VAL A 371 -41.42 13.79 -27.72
N ALA A 372 -42.11 14.48 -28.62
CA ALA A 372 -42.59 13.91 -29.88
C ALA A 372 -41.53 14.09 -30.97
N VAL A 373 -41.35 13.07 -31.80
CA VAL A 373 -40.47 13.11 -32.97
C VAL A 373 -41.30 13.55 -34.17
N LEU A 374 -41.03 14.76 -34.67
CA LEU A 374 -41.73 15.35 -35.81
C LEU A 374 -41.28 14.72 -37.15
N PRO A 375 -42.06 14.87 -38.24
CA PRO A 375 -41.71 14.29 -39.54
C PRO A 375 -40.37 14.76 -40.12
N ASP A 376 -39.92 15.96 -39.74
CA ASP A 376 -38.61 16.52 -40.11
C ASP A 376 -37.47 16.05 -39.17
N SER A 377 -37.75 15.07 -38.29
CA SER A 377 -36.86 14.55 -37.25
C SER A 377 -36.53 15.54 -36.12
N SER A 378 -37.17 16.71 -36.07
CA SER A 378 -37.04 17.61 -34.92
C SER A 378 -37.81 17.08 -33.71
N LEU A 379 -37.38 17.50 -32.51
CA LEU A 379 -37.97 17.06 -31.24
C LEU A 379 -38.85 18.16 -30.65
N ALA A 380 -40.13 17.87 -30.45
CA ALA A 380 -41.07 18.77 -29.81
C ALA A 380 -41.29 18.37 -28.34
N PRO A 381 -40.98 19.25 -27.35
CA PRO A 381 -41.18 18.93 -25.94
C PRO A 381 -42.67 18.80 -25.61
N LEU A 382 -43.02 17.77 -24.84
CA LEU A 382 -44.40 17.48 -24.42
C LEU A 382 -44.61 17.82 -22.95
N PHE A 383 -43.84 17.18 -22.07
CA PHE A 383 -43.89 17.39 -20.62
C PHE A 383 -42.57 16.93 -19.96
N LEU A 384 -42.29 17.48 -18.79
CA LEU A 384 -41.14 17.12 -17.95
C LEU A 384 -41.65 16.36 -16.71
N LEU A 385 -40.99 15.27 -16.36
CA LEU A 385 -41.24 14.52 -15.14
C LEU A 385 -39.98 14.55 -14.27
N GLU A 386 -40.16 14.86 -12.99
CA GLU A 386 -39.13 14.71 -11.97
C GLU A 386 -39.40 13.41 -11.21
N MET A 387 -38.41 12.52 -11.16
CA MET A 387 -38.51 11.19 -10.59
C MET A 387 -37.44 10.98 -9.51
N GLY A 388 -37.88 10.68 -8.29
CA GLY A 388 -37.02 10.19 -7.22
C GLY A 388 -37.00 8.66 -7.20
N LEU A 389 -35.85 8.05 -7.46
CA LEU A 389 -35.67 6.61 -7.36
C LEU A 389 -34.87 6.28 -6.11
N ARG A 390 -35.40 5.41 -5.25
CA ARG A 390 -34.66 4.80 -4.14
C ARG A 390 -34.51 3.31 -4.38
N LEU A 391 -33.27 2.83 -4.33
CA LEU A 391 -32.91 1.43 -4.45
C LEU A 391 -32.30 0.98 -3.12
N GLU A 392 -32.88 -0.06 -2.54
CA GLU A 392 -32.48 -0.61 -1.25
C GLU A 392 -32.39 -2.14 -1.35
N PRO A 393 -31.55 -2.79 -0.51
CA PRO A 393 -31.50 -4.24 -0.46
C PRO A 393 -32.86 -4.81 -0.05
N LEU A 394 -33.33 -5.83 -0.77
CA LEU A 394 -34.50 -6.61 -0.34
C LEU A 394 -34.13 -7.38 0.92
N SER A 395 -34.54 -6.87 2.08
CA SER A 395 -34.42 -7.55 3.38
C SER A 395 -35.37 -8.76 3.43
N TYR A 396 -35.09 -9.82 2.68
CA TYR A 396 -35.66 -11.14 2.99
C TYR A 396 -34.82 -11.76 4.11
N CYS A 397 -35.22 -11.50 5.35
CA CYS A 397 -34.83 -12.36 6.48
C CYS A 397 -35.47 -13.73 6.25
N PHE A 398 -34.65 -14.77 6.05
CA PHE A 398 -35.04 -16.16 6.24
C PHE A 398 -34.53 -16.65 7.59
#